data_AF-A0A6M6JVZ2-F1
#
_entry.id   AF-A0A6M6JVZ2-F1
#
_cell.length_a   1.000
_cell.length_b   1.000
_cell.length_c   1.000
_cell.angle_alpha   90.00
_cell.angle_beta   90.00
_cell.angle_gamma   90.00
#
_symmetry.space_group_name_H-M   'P 1'
#
loop_
_entity.id
_entity.type
_entity.pdbx_description
1 polymer ?
#
loop_
_entity_poly.entity_id
_entity_poly.type
_entity_poly.pdbx_seq_one_letter_code
_entity_poly.pdbx_strand_id
1 'polypeptide(L)'
;MSRAWEGGSTRAWRKVRAGVLARDGHRCQLRVPGICTTRATHAHHTVGREVSGDDPASIVAACAACNLHVGDPRKHDPAPSPRAWWDDAS
;
A
#
# COMPACT_ATOMS: atom_id res chain seq x y z
N MET A 1 -7.53 22.67 13.45
CA MET A 1 -7.50 21.19 13.35
C MET A 1 -8.51 20.77 12.30
N SER A 2 -8.10 20.11 11.21
CA SER A 2 -8.97 19.81 10.07
C SER A 2 -10.00 18.72 10.41
N ARG A 3 -11.29 19.00 10.18
CA ARG A 3 -12.46 18.11 10.42
C ARG A 3 -12.46 16.78 9.66
N ALA A 4 -11.41 16.49 8.88
CA ALA A 4 -11.33 15.34 7.99
C ALA A 4 -11.21 13.97 8.73
N TRP A 5 -11.04 13.98 10.05
CA TRP A 5 -10.79 12.76 10.86
C TRP A 5 -11.90 12.44 11.88
N GLU A 6 -12.96 13.25 11.98
CA GLU A 6 -14.02 13.08 13.01
C GLU A 6 -14.89 11.82 12.84
N GLY A 7 -14.85 11.16 11.68
CA GLY A 7 -15.70 9.99 11.39
C GLY A 7 -15.04 8.62 11.49
N GLY A 8 -13.74 8.55 11.80
CA GLY A 8 -12.97 7.31 11.66
C GLY A 8 -12.95 6.77 10.22
N SER A 9 -12.63 5.49 10.05
CA SER A 9 -12.62 4.85 8.72
C SER A 9 -14.04 4.64 8.17
N THR A 10 -14.29 5.08 6.95
CA THR A 10 -15.58 4.81 6.27
C THR A 10 -15.79 3.30 6.13
N ARG A 11 -17.06 2.86 6.06
CA ARG A 11 -17.39 1.44 5.82
C ARG A 11 -16.78 0.93 4.50
N ALA A 12 -16.78 1.77 3.47
CA ALA A 12 -16.16 1.49 2.19
C ALA A 12 -14.64 1.24 2.35
N TRP A 13 -13.94 2.12 3.07
CA TRP A 13 -12.50 1.95 3.33
C TRP A 13 -12.19 0.66 4.09
N ARG A 14 -12.99 0.32 5.11
CA ARG A 14 -12.81 -0.94 5.86
C ARG A 14 -12.91 -2.18 4.97
N LYS A 15 -13.83 -2.17 4.00
CA LYS A 15 -13.98 -3.26 3.01
C LYS A 15 -12.77 -3.34 2.09
N VAL A 16 -12.31 -2.20 1.55
CA VAL A 16 -11.11 -2.13 0.70
C VAL A 16 -9.89 -2.64 1.46
N ARG A 17 -9.64 -2.14 2.67
CA ARG A 17 -8.51 -2.54 3.51
C ARG A 17 -8.52 -4.05 3.80
N ALA A 18 -9.67 -4.60 4.20
CA ALA A 18 -9.80 -6.02 4.46
C ALA A 18 -9.53 -6.86 3.18
N GLY A 19 -10.08 -6.43 2.04
CA GLY A 19 -9.87 -7.08 0.75
C GLY A 19 -8.40 -7.09 0.31
N VAL A 20 -7.70 -5.95 0.43
CA VAL A 20 -6.27 -5.84 0.10
C VAL A 20 -5.41 -6.73 1.01
N LEU A 21 -5.67 -6.72 2.33
CA LEU A 21 -4.93 -7.57 3.27
C LEU A 21 -5.13 -9.06 2.96
N ALA A 22 -6.35 -9.47 2.63
CA ALA A 22 -6.66 -10.85 2.26
C ALA A 22 -6.00 -11.24 0.93
N ARG A 23 -6.13 -10.39 -0.11
CA ARG A 23 -5.51 -10.59 -1.43
C ARG A 23 -4.01 -10.83 -1.32
N ASP A 24 -3.33 -10.03 -0.51
CA ASP A 24 -1.87 -10.07 -0.37
C ASP A 24 -1.42 -11.07 0.71
N GLY A 25 -2.34 -11.88 1.24
CA GLY A 25 -2.06 -12.93 2.21
C GLY A 25 -1.46 -12.41 3.53
N HIS A 26 -1.85 -11.21 3.95
CA HIS A 26 -1.29 -10.51 5.12
C HIS A 26 0.25 -10.37 5.07
N ARG A 27 0.85 -10.36 3.87
CA ARG A 27 2.28 -10.11 3.67
C ARG A 27 2.53 -8.70 3.15
N CYS A 28 3.53 -8.04 3.72
CA CYS A 28 3.96 -6.71 3.29
C CYS A 28 4.51 -6.76 1.87
N GLN A 29 3.93 -5.97 0.98
CA GLN A 29 4.34 -5.87 -0.42
C GLN A 29 5.37 -4.75 -0.64
N LEU A 30 5.43 -3.75 0.25
CA LEU A 30 6.41 -2.66 0.14
C LEU A 30 7.85 -3.14 0.32
N ARG A 31 8.09 -4.13 1.20
CA ARG A 31 9.37 -4.82 1.40
C ARG A 31 10.61 -3.91 1.49
N VAL A 32 10.47 -2.72 2.08
CA VAL A 32 11.56 -1.76 2.23
C VAL A 32 12.74 -2.40 2.98
N PRO A 33 13.95 -2.47 2.38
CA PRO A 33 15.12 -3.07 3.01
C PRO A 33 15.47 -2.40 4.34
N GLY A 34 15.80 -3.19 5.36
CA GLY A 34 16.14 -2.70 6.70
C GLY A 34 14.96 -2.18 7.55
N ILE A 35 13.76 -2.05 6.97
CA ILE A 35 12.56 -1.53 7.65
C ILE A 35 11.45 -2.58 7.77
N CYS A 36 11.31 -3.46 6.77
CA CYS A 36 10.16 -4.35 6.66
C CYS A 36 10.10 -5.42 7.76
N THR A 37 8.96 -5.55 8.43
CA THR A 37 8.67 -6.62 9.41
C THR A 37 7.88 -7.78 8.83
N THR A 38 7.70 -7.82 7.51
CA THR A 38 7.01 -8.84 6.70
C THR A 38 5.50 -9.01 6.92
N ARG A 39 4.98 -8.88 8.15
CA ARG A 39 3.56 -9.03 8.45
C ARG A 39 2.78 -7.74 8.14
N ALA A 40 1.85 -7.82 7.20
CA ALA A 40 1.00 -6.68 6.86
C ALA A 40 -0.17 -6.52 7.83
N THR A 41 -0.34 -5.30 8.30
CA THR A 41 -1.45 -4.86 9.17
C THR A 41 -2.09 -3.58 8.66
N HIS A 42 -1.55 -2.99 7.60
CA HIS A 42 -1.97 -1.75 6.99
C HIS A 42 -2.20 -1.95 5.49
N ALA A 43 -2.97 -1.06 4.88
CA ALA A 43 -3.13 -0.95 3.44
C ALA A 43 -2.55 0.41 3.03
N HIS A 44 -1.64 0.39 2.06
CA HIS A 44 -0.86 1.55 1.64
C HIS A 44 -1.20 1.90 0.21
N HIS A 45 -1.62 3.13 -0.03
CA HIS A 45 -1.80 3.69 -1.37
C HIS A 45 -0.43 3.82 -2.05
N THR A 46 -0.25 3.21 -3.22
CA THR A 46 0.98 3.31 -4.02
C THR A 46 0.94 4.48 -5.00
N VAL A 47 -0.23 5.09 -5.17
CA VAL A 47 -0.47 6.30 -5.97
C VAL A 47 -1.17 7.30 -5.07
N GLY A 48 -0.98 8.60 -5.32
CA GLY A 48 -1.72 9.65 -4.60
C GLY A 48 -3.23 9.36 -4.55
N ARG A 49 -3.82 9.48 -3.37
CA ARG A 49 -5.24 9.19 -3.14
C ARG A 49 -6.15 10.13 -3.95
N GLU A 50 -5.70 11.34 -4.21
CA GLU A 50 -6.38 12.31 -5.07
C GLU A 50 -6.47 11.86 -6.54
N VAL A 51 -5.57 10.98 -6.98
CA VAL A 51 -5.53 10.46 -8.35
C VAL A 51 -6.32 9.16 -8.46
N SER A 52 -6.09 8.23 -7.53
CA SER A 52 -6.64 6.86 -7.60
C SER A 52 -7.84 6.61 -6.70
N GLY A 53 -8.17 7.56 -5.81
CA GLY A 53 -9.15 7.33 -4.75
C GLY A 53 -8.72 6.19 -3.84
N ASP A 54 -9.70 5.35 -3.49
CA ASP A 54 -9.48 4.13 -2.71
C ASP A 54 -9.58 2.86 -3.59
N ASP A 55 -9.13 2.95 -4.86
CA ASP A 55 -9.08 1.82 -5.78
C ASP A 55 -8.12 0.72 -5.24
N PRO A 56 -8.61 -0.50 -4.94
CA PRO A 56 -7.76 -1.60 -4.49
C PRO A 56 -6.59 -1.94 -5.41
N ALA A 57 -6.65 -1.60 -6.70
CA ALA A 57 -5.54 -1.82 -7.64
C ALA A 57 -4.34 -0.90 -7.35
N SER A 58 -4.58 0.27 -6.75
CA SER A 58 -3.56 1.26 -6.37
C SER A 58 -3.20 1.18 -4.88
N ILE A 59 -3.55 0.08 -4.21
CA ILE A 59 -3.33 -0.14 -2.79
C ILE A 59 -2.73 -1.52 -2.56
N VAL A 60 -1.71 -1.60 -1.70
CA VAL A 60 -1.05 -2.85 -1.33
C VAL A 60 -1.05 -3.05 0.18
N ALA A 61 -0.98 -4.32 0.61
CA ALA A 61 -0.79 -4.64 2.02
C ALA A 61 0.62 -4.24 2.47
N ALA A 62 0.71 -3.58 3.62
CA ALA A 62 1.95 -3.09 4.19
C ALA A 62 2.03 -3.42 5.69
N CYS A 63 3.24 -3.68 6.17
CA CYS A 63 3.49 -3.63 7.60
C CYS A 63 3.45 -2.18 8.10
N ALA A 64 3.18 -1.98 9.39
CA ALA A 64 3.12 -0.63 9.98
C ALA A 64 4.41 0.16 9.74
N ALA A 65 5.58 -0.49 9.92
CA ALA A 65 6.89 0.13 9.73
C ALA A 65 7.08 0.68 8.31
N CYS A 66 6.83 -0.14 7.27
CA CYS A 66 6.94 0.32 5.88
C CYS A 66 5.91 1.41 5.55
N ASN A 67 4.66 1.27 6.01
CA ASN A 67 3.62 2.25 5.74
C ASN A 67 3.98 3.64 6.30
N LEU A 68 4.51 3.69 7.52
CA LEU A 68 4.94 4.92 8.17
C LEU A 68 6.23 5.48 7.56
N HIS A 69 7.16 4.60 7.16
CA HIS A 69 8.42 4.99 6.54
C HIS A 69 8.23 5.61 5.16
N VAL A 70 7.41 4.99 4.30
CA VAL A 70 7.10 5.54 2.96
C VAL A 70 6.23 6.77 3.07
N GLY A 71 5.21 6.74 3.94
CA GLY A 71 4.35 7.89 4.19
C GLY A 71 3.51 8.27 2.96
N ASP A 72 3.67 9.52 2.49
CA ASP A 72 3.00 9.99 1.28
C ASP A 72 3.71 9.41 0.04
N PRO A 73 3.03 8.58 -0.78
CA PRO A 73 3.66 7.91 -1.92
C PRO A 73 4.26 8.90 -2.93
N ARG A 74 3.84 10.17 -2.93
CA ARG A 74 4.41 11.20 -3.82
C ARG A 74 5.78 11.70 -3.36
N LYS A 75 6.15 11.48 -2.10
CA LYS A 75 7.45 11.92 -1.55
C LYS A 75 8.57 10.94 -1.88
N HIS A 76 8.20 9.69 -2.13
CA HIS A 76 9.08 8.62 -2.53
C HIS A 76 8.44 7.97 -3.73
N ASP A 77 8.57 8.58 -4.91
CA ASP A 77 8.41 7.83 -6.17
C ASP A 77 9.61 6.87 -6.22
N PRO A 78 9.47 5.57 -5.89
CA PRO A 78 10.55 4.66 -6.17
C PRO A 78 10.74 4.62 -7.69
N ALA A 79 11.99 4.54 -8.14
CA ALA A 79 12.24 4.25 -9.55
C ALA A 79 11.44 3.00 -9.94
N PRO A 80 10.73 3.01 -11.10
CA PRO A 80 9.94 1.88 -11.53
C PRO A 80 10.82 0.63 -11.53
N SER A 81 10.50 -0.33 -10.67
CA SER A 81 11.13 -1.65 -10.70
C SER A 81 10.60 -2.37 -11.95
N PRO A 82 11.47 -2.81 -12.87
CA PRO A 82 11.07 -3.74 -13.89
C PRO A 82 10.59 -4.99 -13.16
N ARG A 83 9.30 -5.33 -13.28
CA ARG A 83 8.94 -6.74 -13.14
C ARG A 83 9.63 -7.41 -14.33
N ALA A 84 10.54 -8.34 -14.11
CA ALA A 84 10.99 -9.20 -15.20
C ALA A 84 9.80 -10.13 -15.53
N TRP A 85 9.06 -9.84 -16.59
CA TRP A 85 8.03 -10.73 -17.14
C TRP A 85 8.49 -11.41 -18.43
N TRP A 86 9.79 -11.35 -18.73
CA TRP A 86 10.41 -12.08 -19.85
C TRP A 86 11.88 -12.40 -19.51
N ASP A 87 12.12 -13.57 -18.95
CA ASP A 87 13.39 -14.30 -19.08
C ASP A 87 12.96 -15.77 -19.15
N ASP A 88 12.70 -16.23 -20.37
CA ASP A 88 12.76 -17.63 -20.83
C ASP A 88 12.18 -17.67 -22.26
N ALA A 89 12.96 -17.16 -23.21
CA ALA A 89 12.75 -17.44 -24.62
C ALA A 89 14.10 -17.73 -25.28
N SER A 90 14.40 -19.03 -25.31
CA SER A 90 15.41 -19.74 -26.15
C SER A 90 16.88 -19.63 -25.76
#